data_AF-A0A251VL91-F1
#
_entry.id   AF-A0A251VL91-F1
#
_cell.length_a   1.000
_cell.length_b   1.000
_cell.length_c   1.000
_cell.angle_alpha   90.00
_cell.angle_beta   90.00
_cell.angle_gamma   90.00
#
_symmetry.space_group_name_H-M   'P 1'
#
loop_
_entity.id
_entity.type
_entity.pdbx_description
1 polymer ?
#
loop_
_entity_poly.entity_id
_entity_poly.type
_entity_poly.pdbx_seq_one_letter_code
_entity_poly.pdbx_strand_id
1 'polypeptide(L)'
;MEKLRKIEHYTIFALCTRWDYLATMFTEAITVNAPEQLGNIQVPKRASYIRVIMLELSRIASHLLWLGPFMADIGAQTPFFYIFSRKRINI
;
A
#
# COMPACT_ATOMS: atom_id res chain seq x y z
N MET A 1 -3.10 31.76 0.48
CA MET A 1 -2.27 30.92 -0.42
C MET A 1 -1.85 29.61 0.23
N GLU A 2 -1.26 29.60 1.43
CA GLU A 2 -0.75 28.37 2.06
C GLU A 2 -1.84 27.35 2.45
N LYS A 3 -3.03 27.81 2.83
CA LYS A 3 -4.20 26.95 3.11
C LYS A 3 -4.71 26.21 1.86
N LEU A 4 -4.69 26.88 0.71
CA LEU A 4 -5.08 26.30 -0.58
C LEU A 4 -4.06 25.24 -1.03
N ARG A 5 -2.76 25.52 -0.87
CA ARG A 5 -1.68 24.56 -1.17
C ARG A 5 -1.77 23.30 -0.30
N LYS A 6 -2.13 23.44 0.98
CA LYS A 6 -2.36 22.28 1.86
C LYS A 6 -3.52 21.41 1.36
N ILE A 7 -4.65 22.03 0.96
CA ILE A 7 -5.80 21.32 0.40
C ILE A 7 -5.40 20.57 -0.88
N GLU A 8 -4.65 21.20 -1.78
CA GLU A 8 -4.14 20.53 -2.99
C GLU A 8 -3.21 19.35 -2.66
N HIS A 9 -2.25 19.52 -1.74
CA HIS A 9 -1.38 18.42 -1.32
C HIS A 9 -2.16 17.24 -0.73
N TYR A 10 -3.14 17.49 0.14
CA TYR A 10 -3.99 16.44 0.69
C TYR A 10 -4.85 15.77 -0.40
N THR A 11 -5.31 16.54 -1.38
CA THR A 11 -6.11 16.01 -2.51
C THR A 11 -5.26 15.14 -3.42
N ILE A 12 -4.02 15.54 -3.73
CA ILE A 12 -3.08 14.76 -4.55
C ILE A 12 -2.73 13.44 -3.86
N PHE A 13 -2.50 13.46 -2.55
CA PHE A 13 -2.22 12.24 -1.78
C PHE A 13 -3.43 11.29 -1.80
N ALA A 14 -4.64 11.81 -1.55
CA ALA A 14 -5.89 11.04 -1.61
C ALA A 14 -6.25 10.55 -3.03
N LEU A 15 -5.73 11.18 -4.08
CA LEU A 15 -5.87 10.72 -5.45
C LEU A 15 -4.89 9.58 -5.76
N CYS A 16 -3.65 9.68 -5.28
CA CYS A 16 -2.64 8.65 -5.51
C CYS A 16 -2.96 7.33 -4.80
N THR A 17 -3.64 7.39 -3.65
CA THR A 17 -4.14 6.18 -2.99
C THR A 17 -5.23 5.45 -3.77
N ARG A 18 -5.91 6.15 -4.69
CA ARG A 18 -6.95 5.57 -5.55
C ARG A 18 -6.40 5.00 -6.86
N TRP A 19 -5.14 5.28 -7.21
CA TRP A 19 -4.53 4.73 -8.42
C TRP A 19 -4.30 3.23 -8.32
N ASP A 20 -3.92 2.75 -7.14
CA ASP A 20 -3.85 1.33 -6.82
C ASP A 20 -4.56 1.10 -5.48
N TYR A 21 -5.76 0.51 -5.57
CA TYR A 21 -6.61 0.19 -4.42
C TYR A 21 -6.13 -1.06 -3.66
N LEU A 22 -5.14 -1.80 -4.20
CA LEU A 22 -4.59 -3.01 -3.60
C LEU A 22 -3.25 -2.77 -2.94
N ALA A 23 -2.40 -1.97 -3.58
CA ALA A 23 -1.04 -1.68 -3.12
C ALA A 23 -0.85 -0.19 -2.83
N THR A 24 -1.79 0.41 -2.10
CA THR A 24 -1.86 1.85 -1.79
C THR A 24 -0.57 2.43 -1.19
N MET A 25 0.18 1.66 -0.39
CA MET A 25 1.44 2.14 0.17
C MET A 25 2.55 2.36 -0.88
N PHE A 26 2.50 1.68 -2.04
CA PHE A 26 3.46 1.89 -3.11
C PHE A 26 3.28 3.23 -3.79
N THR A 27 2.03 3.60 -4.11
CA THR A 27 1.74 4.87 -4.76
C THR A 27 2.02 6.04 -3.81
N GLU A 28 1.66 5.92 -2.54
CA GLU A 28 2.01 6.92 -1.51
C GLU A 28 3.53 7.09 -1.37
N ALA A 29 4.29 5.98 -1.30
CA ALA A 29 5.75 6.06 -1.18
C ALA A 29 6.40 6.76 -2.39
N ILE A 30 5.90 6.55 -3.60
CA ILE A 30 6.40 7.22 -4.81
C ILE A 30 6.14 8.74 -4.72
N THR A 31 4.95 9.15 -4.28
CA THR A 31 4.60 10.57 -4.17
C THR A 31 5.42 11.33 -3.14
N VAL A 32 5.93 10.64 -2.13
CA VAL A 32 6.78 11.22 -1.07
C VAL A 32 8.26 11.17 -1.46
N ASN A 33 8.73 10.05 -2.03
CA ASN A 33 10.13 9.89 -2.40
C ASN A 33 10.55 10.80 -3.57
N ALA A 34 9.67 11.06 -4.54
CA ALA A 34 9.97 11.93 -5.69
C ALA A 34 10.34 13.38 -5.29
N PRO A 35 9.53 14.11 -4.49
CA PRO A 35 9.90 15.45 -4.03
C PRO A 35 11.07 15.44 -3.02
N GLU A 36 11.22 14.40 -2.21
CA GLU A 36 12.38 14.26 -1.31
C GLU A 36 13.70 14.15 -2.10
N GLN A 37 13.72 13.39 -3.19
CA GLN A 37 14.87 13.28 -4.09
C GLN A 37 15.14 14.58 -4.86
N LEU A 38 14.09 15.25 -5.36
CA LEU A 38 14.24 16.56 -6.04
C LEU A 38 14.74 17.65 -5.08
N GLY A 39 14.34 17.58 -3.81
CA GLY A 39 14.75 18.53 -2.77
C GLY A 39 16.06 18.18 -2.05
N ASN A 40 16.73 17.08 -2.41
CA ASN A 40 17.92 16.55 -1.71
C ASN A 40 17.73 16.45 -0.18
N ILE A 41 16.53 16.08 0.27
CA ILE A 41 16.19 15.99 1.69
C ILE A 41 16.68 14.64 2.22
N GLN A 42 17.51 14.65 3.27
CA GLN A 42 17.93 13.41 3.92
C GLN A 42 16.80 12.80 4.76
N VAL A 43 16.31 11.63 4.33
CA VAL A 43 15.32 10.86 5.06
C VAL A 43 15.97 10.22 6.30
N PRO A 44 15.40 10.35 7.50
CA PRO A 44 15.94 9.70 8.68
C PRO A 44 15.90 8.18 8.55
N LYS A 45 16.98 7.49 8.98
CA LYS A 45 17.12 6.03 8.84
C LYS A 45 15.91 5.24 9.35
N ARG A 46 15.30 5.68 10.45
CA ARG A 46 14.09 5.05 11.02
C ARG A 46 12.90 5.09 10.06
N ALA A 47 12.66 6.23 9.40
CA ALA A 47 11.56 6.38 8.45
C ALA A 47 11.77 5.50 7.20
N SER A 48 13.01 5.36 6.74
CA SER A 48 13.35 4.46 5.63
C SER A 48 13.01 3.00 5.96
N TYR A 49 13.36 2.50 7.15
CA TYR A 49 13.01 1.13 7.55
C TYR A 49 11.49 0.90 7.63
N ILE A 50 10.75 1.85 8.21
CA ILE A 50 9.29 1.74 8.31
C ILE A 50 8.66 1.72 6.91
N ARG A 51 9.12 2.57 5.98
CA ARG A 51 8.65 2.56 4.59
C ARG A 51 8.90 1.20 3.92
N VAL A 52 10.09 0.64 4.06
CA VAL A 52 10.42 -0.67 3.47
C VAL A 52 9.52 -1.76 4.05
N ILE A 53 9.32 -1.80 5.37
CA ILE A 53 8.44 -2.79 6.01
C ILE A 53 7.01 -2.66 5.49
N MET A 54 6.47 -1.44 5.39
CA MET A 54 5.12 -1.21 4.88
C MET A 54 4.98 -1.60 3.40
N LEU A 55 5.99 -1.31 2.58
CA LEU A 55 6.00 -1.71 1.16
C LEU A 55 6.00 -3.23 1.00
N GLU A 56 6.80 -3.96 1.79
CA GLU A 56 6.83 -5.41 1.74
C GLU A 56 5.53 -6.04 2.25
N LEU A 57 4.90 -5.46 3.28
CA LEU A 57 3.57 -5.89 3.73
C LEU A 57 2.50 -5.68 2.65
N SER A 58 2.50 -4.53 1.97
CA SER A 58 1.60 -4.27 0.84
C SER A 58 1.87 -5.20 -0.33
N ARG A 59 3.13 -5.59 -0.58
CA ARG A 59 3.47 -6.59 -1.62
C ARG A 59 2.85 -7.94 -1.29
N ILE A 60 3.02 -8.44 -0.07
CA ILE A 60 2.47 -9.73 0.37
C ILE A 60 0.94 -9.71 0.27
N ALA A 61 0.30 -8.62 0.71
CA ALA A 61 -1.14 -8.45 0.61
C ALA A 61 -1.64 -8.48 -0.84
N SER A 62 -0.95 -7.78 -1.76
CA SER A 62 -1.26 -7.79 -3.19
C SER A 62 -1.15 -9.20 -3.80
N HIS A 63 -0.10 -9.95 -3.46
CA HIS A 63 0.08 -11.33 -3.96
C HIS A 63 -0.97 -12.29 -3.42
N LEU A 64 -1.32 -12.20 -2.13
CA LEU A 64 -2.37 -13.02 -1.53
C LEU A 64 -3.74 -12.73 -2.15
N LEU A 65 -4.02 -11.46 -2.41
CA LEU A 65 -5.27 -11.06 -3.03
C LEU A 65 -5.33 -11.40 -4.52
N TRP A 66 -4.20 -11.48 -5.22
CA TRP A 66 -4.16 -12.01 -6.58
C TRP A 66 -4.36 -13.54 -6.59
N LEU A 67 -3.69 -14.26 -5.68
CA LEU A 67 -3.78 -15.72 -5.58
C LEU A 67 -5.18 -16.22 -5.21
N GLY A 68 -5.94 -15.47 -4.40
CA GLY A 68 -7.29 -15.85 -3.98
C GLY A 68 -8.24 -16.07 -5.16
N PRO A 69 -8.65 -15.01 -5.89
CA PRO A 69 -9.53 -15.10 -7.05
C PRO A 69 -8.97 -16.03 -8.12
N PHE A 70 -7.64 -16.03 -8.34
CA PHE A 70 -7.01 -16.94 -9.30
C PHE A 70 -7.25 -18.42 -8.95
N MET A 71 -7.14 -18.81 -7.67
CA MET A 71 -7.47 -20.16 -7.24
C MET A 71 -8.98 -20.44 -7.31
N ALA A 72 -9.82 -19.43 -7.05
CA ALA A 72 -11.27 -19.55 -7.19
C ALA A 72 -11.69 -19.78 -8.66
N ASP A 73 -11.05 -19.09 -9.61
CA ASP A 73 -11.29 -19.24 -11.05
C ASP A 73 -10.87 -20.63 -11.57
N ILE A 74 -9.88 -21.26 -10.94
CA ILE A 74 -9.47 -22.66 -11.21
C ILE A 74 -10.45 -23.68 -10.58
N GLY A 75 -11.44 -23.22 -9.81
CA GLY A 75 -12.43 -24.07 -9.14
C GLY A 75 -12.02 -24.52 -7.73
N ALA A 76 -10.86 -24.11 -7.24
CA ALA A 76 -10.41 -24.34 -5.87
C ALA A 76 -10.96 -23.24 -4.94
N GLN A 77 -12.20 -23.40 -4.50
CA GLN A 77 -12.87 -22.44 -3.62
C GLN A 77 -12.36 -22.47 -2.17
N THR A 78 -11.78 -23.60 -1.72
CA THR A 78 -11.28 -23.76 -0.35
C THR A 78 -10.09 -22.84 0.01
N PRO A 79 -9.04 -22.66 -0.83
CA PRO A 79 -7.97 -21.70 -0.53
C PRO A 79 -8.45 -20.24 -0.61
N PHE A 80 -9.45 -19.93 -1.44
CA PHE A 80 -10.07 -18.60 -1.48
C PHE A 80 -10.65 -18.24 -0.10
N PHE A 81 -11.48 -19.12 0.48
CA PHE A 81 -12.03 -18.88 1.82
C PHE A 81 -10.96 -18.86 2.92
N TYR A 82 -9.86 -19.58 2.77
CA TYR A 82 -8.75 -19.55 3.73
C TYR A 82 -8.01 -18.19 3.74
N ILE A 83 -7.77 -17.61 2.55
CA ILE A 83 -7.13 -16.29 2.41
C ILE A 83 -8.00 -15.18 3.03
N PHE A 84 -9.33 -15.26 2.87
CA PHE A 84 -10.27 -14.30 3.48
C PHE A 84 -10.63 -14.62 4.94
N SER A 85 -10.50 -15.87 5.40
CA SER A 85 -10.77 -16.28 6.78
C SER A 85 -9.56 -16.05 7.68
N ARG A 86 -9.17 -14.79 7.86
CA ARG A 86 -8.48 -14.39 9.09
C ARG A 86 -9.50 -14.27 10.23
N LYS A 87 -10.18 -15.36 10.56
CA LYS A 87 -11.07 -15.45 11.73
C LYS A 87 -10.65 -16.59 12.65
N ARG A 88 -10.15 -16.18 13.83
CA ARG A 88 -9.99 -16.95 15.07
C ARG A 88 -9.07 -18.18 15.01
N ILE A 89 -7.76 -17.94 15.13
CA ILE A 89 -7.00 -18.78 16.06
C ILE A 89 -7.28 -18.16 17.43
N ASN A 90 -8.17 -18.79 18.20
CA ASN A 90 -8.36 -18.52 19.61
C ASN A 90 -7.02 -18.76 20.31
N ILE A 91 -6.49 -17.72 20.96
CA ILE A 91 -5.60 -17.85 22.11
C ILE A 91 -6.50 -17.73 23.34
#